data_AF-A0A8J2VQR1-F1
#
_entry.id   AF-A0A8J2VQR1-F1
#
_cell.length_a   1.000
_cell.length_b   1.000
_cell.length_c   1.000
_cell.angle_alpha   90.00
_cell.angle_beta   90.00
_cell.angle_gamma   90.00
#
_symmetry.space_group_name_H-M   'P 1'
#
loop_
_entity.id
_entity.type
_entity.pdbx_description
1 polymer ?
#
loop_
_entity_poly.entity_id
_entity_poly.type
_entity_poly.pdbx_seq_one_letter_code
_entity_poly.pdbx_strand_id
1 'polypeptide(L)'
;MSEIPSVIIGCRECERENKEMRFAHGVIPFPTTTAYKKNELFKLEQDYTCPFCQDILEITPKIIKMCRTLIDGYSHIVAHPKATEITSPDTNCFIPHDRLYPSLEAFFKEHGSFVKGIDGKLFKNPKEDLKLIHDAMNDFDTEKWLLVIECAGNPEAYLSDSTLWFNLFEDDL
;
A
#
# COMPACT_ATOMS: atom_id res chain seq x y z
N MET A 1 3.31 21.98 -2.81
CA MET A 1 3.81 21.69 -1.44
C MET A 1 4.27 20.26 -1.49
N SER A 2 5.53 19.93 -1.17
CA SER A 2 5.94 18.51 -1.12
C SER A 2 5.22 17.86 0.06
N GLU A 3 4.43 16.83 -0.20
CA GLU A 3 3.74 16.12 0.88
C GLU A 3 4.74 15.39 1.77
N ILE A 4 4.39 15.29 3.05
CA ILE A 4 5.27 14.65 4.05
C ILE A 4 5.07 13.14 3.90
N PRO A 5 6.13 12.35 3.68
CA PRO A 5 6.01 10.91 3.54
C PRO A 5 5.36 10.30 4.78
N SER A 6 4.45 9.36 4.54
CA SER A 6 3.55 8.83 5.57
C SER A 6 3.28 7.35 5.37
N VAL A 7 2.88 6.67 6.45
CA VAL A 7 2.28 5.33 6.39
C VAL A 7 0.84 5.47 6.86
N ILE A 8 -0.10 5.02 6.04
CA ILE A 8 -1.53 5.14 6.30
C ILE A 8 -2.08 3.74 6.53
N ILE A 9 -2.77 3.54 7.65
CA ILE A 9 -3.43 2.28 8.00
C ILE A 9 -4.92 2.54 8.21
N GLY A 10 -5.77 1.64 7.72
CA GLY A 10 -7.23 1.73 7.93
C GLY A 10 -7.93 0.40 7.76
N CYS A 11 -9.18 0.31 8.24
CA CYS A 11 -10.06 -0.83 7.98
C CYS A 11 -10.79 -0.60 6.65
N ARG A 12 -10.70 -1.56 5.71
CA ARG A 12 -11.32 -1.40 4.38
C ARG A 12 -12.83 -1.28 4.44
N GLU A 13 -13.46 -2.08 5.30
CA GLU A 13 -14.91 -2.07 5.43
C GLU A 13 -15.41 -0.72 5.95
N CYS A 14 -14.76 -0.19 7.01
CA CYS A 14 -15.11 1.14 7.52
C CYS A 14 -14.82 2.25 6.49
N GLU A 15 -13.72 2.16 5.72
CA GLU A 15 -13.46 3.07 4.62
C GLU A 15 -14.55 3.02 3.53
N ARG A 16 -15.03 1.82 3.20
CA ARG A 16 -16.12 1.61 2.23
C ARG A 16 -17.42 2.25 2.71
N GLU A 17 -17.84 1.94 3.94
CA GLU A 17 -19.04 2.52 4.56
C GLU A 17 -18.95 4.05 4.65
N ASN A 18 -17.79 4.60 5.03
CA ASN A 18 -17.58 6.04 5.13
C ASN A 18 -17.65 6.72 3.74
N LYS A 19 -17.11 6.09 2.69
CA LYS A 19 -17.25 6.57 1.30
C LYS A 19 -18.72 6.59 0.87
N GLU A 20 -19.47 5.53 1.15
CA GLU A 20 -20.91 5.45 0.82
C GLU A 20 -21.71 6.53 1.54
N MET A 21 -21.46 6.75 2.84
CA MET A 21 -22.08 7.85 3.60
C MET A 21 -21.72 9.23 3.04
N ARG A 22 -20.47 9.43 2.60
CA ARG A 22 -20.04 10.69 1.95
C ARG A 22 -20.81 10.93 0.66
N PHE A 23 -21.00 9.92 -0.18
CA PHE A 23 -21.78 10.04 -1.40
C PHE A 23 -23.26 10.37 -1.10
N ALA A 24 -23.83 9.76 -0.06
CA ALA A 24 -25.24 9.95 0.29
C ALA A 24 -25.52 11.29 1.00
N HIS A 25 -24.61 11.75 1.87
CA HIS A 25 -24.90 12.83 2.82
C HIS A 25 -23.93 14.03 2.74
N GLY A 26 -22.85 13.94 1.96
CA GLY A 26 -21.88 15.03 1.77
C GLY A 26 -21.05 15.39 3.01
N VAL A 27 -21.12 14.60 4.08
CA VAL A 27 -20.40 14.83 5.35
C VAL A 27 -19.55 13.63 5.68
N ILE A 28 -18.29 13.88 6.08
CA ILE A 28 -17.40 12.87 6.67
C ILE A 28 -17.45 13.07 8.18
N PRO A 29 -18.02 12.15 8.97
CA PRO A 29 -18.09 12.35 10.40
C PRO A 29 -16.70 12.22 11.07
N PHE A 30 -15.83 11.29 10.62
CA PHE A 30 -14.50 11.05 11.22
C PHE A 30 -13.52 10.40 10.21
N PRO A 31 -12.19 10.53 10.39
CA PRO A 31 -11.18 9.86 9.56
C PRO A 31 -11.09 8.36 9.88
N THR A 32 -11.37 7.50 8.90
CA THR A 32 -11.32 6.03 8.96
C THR A 32 -9.92 5.41 8.82
N THR A 33 -8.93 6.25 8.49
CA THR A 33 -7.52 5.90 8.48
C THR A 33 -6.72 6.64 9.56
N THR A 34 -5.55 6.12 9.87
CA THR A 34 -4.52 6.77 10.69
C THR A 34 -3.24 6.90 9.89
N ALA A 35 -2.73 8.12 9.77
CA ALA A 35 -1.48 8.42 9.10
C ALA A 35 -0.35 8.61 10.11
N TYR A 36 0.76 7.92 9.90
CA TYR A 36 1.98 7.98 10.70
C TYR A 36 3.08 8.63 9.88
N LYS A 37 3.65 9.73 10.37
CA LYS A 37 4.85 10.30 9.75
C LYS A 37 6.06 9.41 10.02
N LYS A 38 7.13 9.60 9.24
CA LYS A 38 8.39 8.88 9.43
C LYS A 38 8.90 8.86 10.87
N ASN A 39 8.87 10.01 11.56
CA ASN A 39 9.31 10.11 12.95
C ASN A 39 8.34 9.50 13.97
N GLU A 40 7.18 9.01 13.52
CA GLU A 40 6.14 8.38 14.34
C GLU A 40 6.01 6.88 14.09
N LEU A 41 6.79 6.29 13.19
CA LEU A 41 6.76 4.84 12.89
C LEU A 41 7.18 3.95 14.07
N PHE A 42 7.64 4.52 15.18
CA PHE A 42 7.80 3.79 16.45
C PHE A 42 6.44 3.41 17.07
N LYS A 43 5.37 4.16 16.77
CA LYS A 43 4.01 3.86 17.24
C LYS A 43 3.44 2.58 16.62
N LEU A 44 3.96 2.15 15.46
CA LEU A 44 3.59 0.90 14.81
C LEU A 44 4.09 -0.35 15.56
N GLU A 45 4.93 -0.19 16.59
CA GLU A 45 5.30 -1.30 17.48
C GLU A 45 4.14 -1.74 18.40
N GLN A 46 3.04 -0.97 18.40
CA GLN A 46 1.78 -1.32 19.05
C GLN A 46 0.77 -1.75 17.99
N ASP A 47 -0.14 -2.65 18.38
CA ASP A 47 -1.24 -3.06 17.51
C ASP A 47 -2.10 -1.86 17.10
N TYR A 48 -2.55 -1.87 15.86
CA TYR A 48 -3.45 -0.85 15.36
C TYR A 48 -4.89 -1.21 15.70
N THR A 49 -5.62 -0.30 16.35
CA THR A 49 -7.06 -0.46 16.61
C THR A 49 -7.84 0.44 15.68
N CYS A 50 -8.77 -0.13 14.90
CA CYS A 50 -9.65 0.66 14.05
C CYS A 50 -10.52 1.60 14.91
N PRO A 51 -10.53 2.92 14.67
CA PRO A 51 -11.32 3.84 15.49
C PRO A 51 -12.84 3.66 15.38
N PHE A 52 -13.32 2.90 14.38
CA PHE A 52 -14.74 2.71 14.10
C PHE A 52 -15.25 1.38 14.62
N CYS A 53 -14.76 0.26 14.07
CA CYS A 53 -15.22 -1.07 14.46
C CYS A 53 -14.48 -1.64 15.67
N GLN A 54 -13.42 -0.98 16.17
CA GLN A 54 -12.58 -1.43 17.28
C GLN A 54 -11.86 -2.77 17.04
N ASP A 55 -11.87 -3.28 15.81
CA ASP A 55 -11.04 -4.42 15.44
C ASP A 55 -9.56 -4.07 15.54
N ILE A 56 -8.77 -5.09 15.85
CA ILE A 56 -7.33 -4.98 16.08
C ILE A 56 -6.59 -5.63 14.91
N LEU A 57 -5.66 -4.87 14.34
CA LEU A 57 -4.64 -5.34 13.42
C LEU A 57 -3.35 -5.55 14.23
N GLU A 58 -2.92 -6.80 14.32
CA GLU A 58 -1.59 -7.13 14.84
C GLU A 58 -0.52 -6.66 13.86
N ILE A 59 0.38 -5.79 14.32
CA ILE A 59 1.45 -5.26 13.47
C ILE A 59 2.71 -6.10 13.67
N THR A 60 3.02 -6.94 12.67
CA THR A 60 4.19 -7.82 12.74
C THR A 60 5.51 -7.05 12.53
N PRO A 61 6.64 -7.55 13.05
CA PRO A 61 7.96 -6.94 12.80
C PRO A 61 8.32 -6.81 11.32
N LYS A 62 7.79 -7.68 10.45
CA LYS A 62 8.00 -7.61 9.00
C LYS A 62 7.31 -6.39 8.40
N ILE A 63 6.07 -6.10 8.81
CA ILE A 63 5.32 -4.91 8.39
C ILE A 63 6.07 -3.65 8.85
N ILE A 64 6.53 -3.61 10.10
CA ILE A 64 7.30 -2.47 10.62
C ILE A 64 8.59 -2.26 9.82
N LYS A 65 9.34 -3.34 9.56
CA LYS A 65 10.57 -3.27 8.75
C LYS A 65 10.27 -2.74 7.34
N MET A 66 9.24 -3.28 6.68
CA MET A 66 8.81 -2.81 5.37
C MET A 66 8.47 -1.32 5.38
N CYS A 67 7.60 -0.87 6.29
CA CYS A 67 7.20 0.53 6.42
C CYS A 67 8.40 1.47 6.63
N ARG A 68 9.31 1.13 7.55
CA ARG A 68 10.50 1.94 7.85
C ARG A 68 11.50 2.01 6.69
N THR A 69 11.64 0.92 5.94
CA THR A 69 12.55 0.89 4.79
C THR A 69 11.96 1.61 3.58
N LEU A 70 10.71 1.32 3.24
CA LEU A 70 10.10 1.78 1.99
C LEU A 70 9.60 3.22 2.05
N ILE A 71 9.31 3.80 3.22
CA ILE A 71 8.91 5.23 3.34
C ILE A 71 9.94 6.20 2.76
N ASP A 72 11.23 5.80 2.72
CA ASP A 72 12.30 6.56 2.10
C ASP A 72 12.54 6.18 0.62
N GLY A 73 11.73 5.29 0.06
CA GLY A 73 11.85 4.76 -1.30
C GLY A 73 11.43 5.74 -2.39
N TYR A 74 11.30 5.23 -3.62
CA TYR A 74 10.97 6.03 -4.81
C TYR A 74 9.54 5.83 -5.31
N SER A 75 8.79 4.89 -4.73
CA SER A 75 7.45 4.54 -5.20
C SER A 75 6.50 4.35 -4.04
N HIS A 76 5.29 4.87 -4.18
CA HIS A 76 4.20 4.56 -3.26
C HIS A 76 3.87 3.08 -3.31
N ILE A 77 3.50 2.53 -2.17
CA ILE A 77 3.13 1.13 -2.02
C ILE A 77 1.73 1.07 -1.45
N VAL A 78 0.84 0.30 -2.08
CA VAL A 78 -0.51 0.07 -1.56
C VAL A 78 -0.78 -1.42 -1.51
N ALA A 79 -1.15 -1.90 -0.32
CA ALA A 79 -1.72 -3.23 -0.18
C ALA A 79 -3.09 -3.24 -0.87
N HIS A 80 -3.32 -4.20 -1.76
CA HIS A 80 -4.63 -4.58 -2.28
C HIS A 80 -4.91 -6.04 -1.94
N PRO A 81 -6.17 -6.50 -1.99
CA PRO A 81 -6.48 -7.91 -1.99
C PRO A 81 -5.60 -8.67 -2.99
N LYS A 82 -4.82 -9.64 -2.49
CA LYS A 82 -3.96 -10.56 -3.28
C LYS A 82 -2.81 -9.93 -4.08
N ALA A 83 -2.66 -8.61 -4.11
CA ALA A 83 -1.61 -7.93 -4.85
C ALA A 83 -1.15 -6.63 -4.19
N THR A 84 0.08 -6.22 -4.47
CA THR A 84 0.63 -4.93 -4.07
C THR A 84 0.71 -4.02 -5.27
N GLU A 85 0.13 -2.84 -5.17
CA GLU A 85 0.33 -1.77 -6.14
C GLU A 85 1.60 -1.00 -5.81
N ILE A 86 2.42 -0.76 -6.83
CA ILE A 86 3.63 0.05 -6.76
C ILE A 86 3.48 1.17 -7.77
N THR A 87 3.46 2.40 -7.27
CA THR A 87 3.17 3.59 -8.08
C THR A 87 4.28 4.63 -7.97
N SER A 88 4.70 5.11 -9.13
CA SER A 88 5.63 6.22 -9.33
C SER A 88 5.07 7.12 -10.45
N PRO A 89 5.62 8.34 -10.66
CA PRO A 89 5.06 9.28 -11.64
C PRO A 89 4.89 8.70 -13.05
N ASP A 90 5.80 7.82 -13.48
CA ASP A 90 5.80 7.27 -14.84
C ASP A 90 5.38 5.79 -14.91
N THR A 91 5.06 5.16 -13.79
CA THR A 91 4.84 3.70 -13.75
C THR A 91 3.94 3.30 -12.60
N ASN A 92 2.94 2.49 -12.93
CA ASN A 92 2.11 1.77 -11.97
C ASN A 92 2.16 0.28 -12.32
N CYS A 93 2.32 -0.59 -11.33
CA CYS A 93 2.22 -2.04 -11.50
C CYS A 93 1.66 -2.73 -10.27
N PHE A 94 1.01 -3.87 -10.51
CA PHE A 94 0.47 -4.75 -9.46
C PHE A 94 1.29 -6.04 -9.42
N ILE A 95 1.92 -6.33 -8.28
CA ILE A 95 2.64 -7.58 -8.07
C ILE A 95 1.79 -8.49 -7.17
N PRO A 96 1.49 -9.73 -7.60
CA PRO A 96 0.72 -10.65 -6.78
C PRO A 96 1.52 -11.11 -5.55
N HIS A 97 0.83 -11.33 -4.43
CA HIS A 97 1.45 -11.74 -3.16
C HIS A 97 1.91 -13.20 -3.14
N ASP A 98 1.33 -14.04 -3.99
CA ASP A 98 1.53 -15.49 -4.05
C ASP A 98 2.94 -15.90 -4.53
N ARG A 99 3.71 -14.95 -5.08
CA ARG A 99 5.01 -15.22 -5.66
C ARG A 99 6.00 -14.10 -5.44
N LEU A 100 7.19 -14.48 -4.96
CA LEU A 100 8.35 -13.60 -4.92
C LEU A 100 9.03 -13.56 -6.30
N TYR A 101 9.15 -12.37 -6.85
CA TYR A 101 9.91 -12.12 -8.07
C TYR A 101 11.35 -11.68 -7.74
N PRO A 102 12.36 -12.15 -8.49
CA PRO A 102 13.74 -11.72 -8.27
C PRO A 102 13.98 -10.25 -8.64
N SER A 103 13.12 -9.69 -9.50
CA SER A 103 13.12 -8.29 -9.93
C SER A 103 11.79 -7.95 -10.64
N LEU A 104 11.49 -6.66 -10.80
CA LEU A 104 10.35 -6.22 -11.61
C LEU A 104 10.54 -6.52 -13.09
N GLU A 105 11.76 -6.44 -13.60
CA GLU A 105 12.03 -6.84 -14.99
C GLU A 105 11.65 -8.30 -15.24
N ALA A 106 11.90 -9.19 -14.29
CA ALA A 106 11.50 -10.59 -14.38
C ALA A 106 9.97 -10.74 -14.36
N PHE A 107 9.29 -9.97 -13.50
CA PHE A 107 7.83 -9.91 -13.47
C PHE A 107 7.25 -9.46 -14.82
N PHE A 108 7.70 -8.33 -15.37
CA PHE A 108 7.20 -7.83 -16.66
C PHE A 108 7.50 -8.79 -17.81
N LYS A 109 8.69 -9.41 -17.83
CA LYS A 109 9.08 -10.36 -18.87
C LYS A 109 8.16 -11.58 -18.89
N GLU A 110 7.79 -12.08 -17.72
CA GLU A 110 6.83 -13.19 -17.61
C GLU A 110 5.46 -12.83 -18.17
N HIS A 111 5.06 -11.57 -18.04
CA HIS A 111 3.80 -11.02 -18.56
C HIS A 111 3.93 -10.45 -19.99
N GLY A 112 4.94 -10.89 -20.75
CA GLY A 112 5.11 -10.55 -22.16
C GLY A 112 5.64 -9.13 -22.44
N SER A 113 6.07 -8.40 -21.40
CA SER A 113 6.58 -7.03 -21.51
C SER A 113 8.07 -6.98 -21.25
N PHE A 114 8.82 -6.27 -22.11
CA PHE A 114 10.24 -6.08 -21.91
C PHE A 114 10.54 -4.65 -21.48
N VAL A 115 10.75 -4.47 -20.18
CA VAL A 115 11.10 -3.18 -19.58
C VAL A 115 12.50 -3.30 -19.00
N LYS A 116 13.40 -2.35 -19.33
CA LYS A 116 14.77 -2.31 -18.82
C LYS A 116 14.95 -1.13 -17.87
N GLY A 117 15.70 -1.34 -16.80
CA GLY A 117 16.08 -0.31 -15.82
C GLY A 117 14.94 0.14 -14.92
N ILE A 118 13.81 -0.56 -14.92
CA ILE A 118 12.62 -0.19 -14.12
C ILE A 118 12.88 -0.37 -12.61
N ASP A 119 13.61 -1.42 -12.25
CA ASP A 119 13.95 -1.74 -10.87
C ASP A 119 14.64 -0.56 -10.16
N GLY A 120 15.65 0.03 -10.79
CA GLY A 120 16.41 1.17 -10.23
C GLY A 120 15.65 2.50 -10.21
N LYS A 121 14.50 2.58 -10.89
CA LYS A 121 13.61 3.75 -10.83
C LYS A 121 12.61 3.66 -9.68
N LEU A 122 12.17 2.46 -9.35
CA LEU A 122 11.12 2.23 -8.35
C LEU A 122 11.70 1.93 -6.96
N PHE A 123 12.88 1.31 -6.91
CA PHE A 123 13.45 0.80 -5.68
C PHE A 123 14.90 1.25 -5.47
N LYS A 124 15.27 1.43 -4.21
CA LYS A 124 16.67 1.69 -3.82
C LYS A 124 17.49 0.41 -3.85
N ASN A 125 16.89 -0.68 -3.37
CA ASN A 125 17.47 -2.01 -3.37
C ASN A 125 16.43 -3.02 -3.86
N PRO A 126 16.20 -3.14 -5.18
CA PRO A 126 15.07 -3.87 -5.75
C PRO A 126 14.86 -5.26 -5.17
N LYS A 127 15.95 -6.03 -4.98
CA LYS A 127 15.86 -7.40 -4.47
C LYS A 127 15.41 -7.46 -3.00
N GLU A 128 15.94 -6.57 -2.15
CA GLU A 128 15.54 -6.52 -0.73
C GLU A 128 14.16 -5.88 -0.58
N ASP A 129 13.87 -4.83 -1.33
CA ASP A 129 12.60 -4.10 -1.28
C ASP A 129 11.43 -4.99 -1.72
N LEU A 130 11.57 -5.75 -2.83
CA LEU A 130 10.57 -6.72 -3.28
C LEU A 130 10.37 -7.87 -2.27
N LYS A 131 11.47 -8.33 -1.66
CA LYS A 131 11.39 -9.37 -0.62
C LYS A 131 10.66 -8.85 0.61
N LEU A 132 10.92 -7.62 1.04
CA LEU A 132 10.23 -6.98 2.16
C LEU A 132 8.72 -6.87 1.90
N ILE A 133 8.34 -6.43 0.71
CA ILE A 133 6.94 -6.35 0.28
C ILE A 133 6.30 -7.75 0.37
N HIS A 134 6.89 -8.74 -0.30
CA HIS A 134 6.33 -10.09 -0.32
C HIS A 134 6.20 -10.70 1.08
N ASP A 135 7.24 -10.60 1.90
CA ASP A 135 7.27 -11.16 3.25
C ASP A 135 6.25 -10.49 4.19
N ALA A 136 6.03 -9.18 4.05
CA ALA A 136 5.08 -8.43 4.88
C ALA A 136 3.64 -8.64 4.41
N MET A 137 3.38 -8.67 3.10
CA MET A 137 2.03 -8.82 2.55
C MET A 137 1.45 -10.23 2.74
N ASN A 138 2.31 -11.25 2.87
CA ASN A 138 1.87 -12.60 3.26
C ASN A 138 1.53 -12.73 4.75
N ASP A 139 2.02 -11.82 5.59
CA ASP A 139 1.70 -11.76 7.03
C ASP A 139 0.56 -10.77 7.33
N PHE A 140 0.14 -9.97 6.35
CA PHE A 140 -0.85 -8.92 6.49
C PHE A 140 -2.20 -9.37 5.92
N ASP A 141 -3.28 -9.19 6.69
CA ASP A 141 -4.64 -9.44 6.18
C ASP A 141 -5.06 -8.29 5.25
N THR A 142 -4.67 -8.43 3.98
CA THR A 142 -4.89 -7.44 2.91
C THR A 142 -6.35 -7.31 2.51
N GLU A 143 -7.18 -8.31 2.84
CA GLU A 143 -8.63 -8.32 2.58
C GLU A 143 -9.37 -7.40 3.56
N LYS A 144 -8.93 -7.39 4.83
CA LYS A 144 -9.55 -6.57 5.88
C LYS A 144 -8.91 -5.19 5.99
N TRP A 145 -7.59 -5.11 5.85
CA TRP A 145 -6.84 -3.90 6.19
C TRP A 145 -6.26 -3.21 4.96
N LEU A 146 -6.28 -1.89 5.01
CA LEU A 146 -5.60 -0.98 4.11
C LEU A 146 -4.26 -0.61 4.71
N LEU A 147 -3.22 -0.68 3.87
CA LEU A 147 -1.89 -0.15 4.16
C LEU A 147 -1.41 0.61 2.93
N VAL A 148 -1.05 1.88 3.13
CA VAL A 148 -0.44 2.74 2.11
C VAL A 148 0.88 3.26 2.66
N ILE A 149 1.93 3.22 1.85
CA ILE A 149 3.22 3.88 2.13
C ILE A 149 3.38 5.00 1.12
N GLU A 150 3.30 6.23 1.60
CA GLU A 150 3.60 7.44 0.84
C GLU A 150 5.09 7.75 0.94
N CYS A 151 5.83 7.52 -0.14
CA CYS A 151 7.28 7.53 -0.12
C CYS A 151 7.89 8.89 -0.42
N ALA A 152 8.98 9.21 0.27
CA ALA A 152 9.64 10.52 0.18
C ALA A 152 10.20 10.84 -1.21
N GLY A 153 10.59 9.81 -1.96
CA GLY A 153 11.15 9.95 -3.31
C GLY A 153 10.10 10.18 -4.40
N ASN A 154 8.81 10.13 -4.07
CA ASN A 154 7.72 10.51 -4.96
C ASN A 154 6.94 11.69 -4.35
N PRO A 155 7.11 12.92 -4.88
CA PRO A 155 6.56 14.13 -4.25
C PRO A 155 5.05 14.30 -4.49
N GLU A 156 4.47 13.53 -5.40
CA GLU A 156 3.03 13.54 -5.65
C GLU A 156 2.32 12.75 -4.53
N ALA A 157 1.18 13.26 -4.07
CA ALA A 157 0.32 12.50 -3.17
C ALA A 157 -0.02 11.18 -3.84
N TYR A 158 -0.13 10.09 -3.06
CA TYR A 158 -0.86 8.95 -3.59
C TYR A 158 -2.34 9.32 -3.65
N LEU A 159 -2.76 9.85 -4.81
CA LEU A 159 -4.16 9.95 -5.15
C LEU A 159 -4.57 8.56 -5.61
N SER A 160 -5.32 7.85 -4.76
CA SER A 160 -6.05 6.70 -5.26
C SER A 160 -7.07 7.25 -6.27
N ASP A 161 -6.75 7.24 -7.56
CA ASP A 161 -7.73 7.47 -8.63
C ASP A 161 -8.76 6.32 -8.71
N SER A 162 -8.79 5.46 -7.68
CA SER A 162 -9.76 4.42 -7.37
C SER A 162 -11.13 4.96 -6.94
N THR A 163 -11.75 5.78 -7.79
CA THR A 163 -13.20 5.71 -7.99
C THR A 163 -13.60 4.64 -9.02
N LEU A 164 -12.64 3.98 -9.67
CA LEU A 164 -12.88 3.08 -10.82
C LEU A 164 -12.49 1.59 -10.63
N TRP A 165 -11.95 1.17 -9.48
CA TRP A 165 -11.27 -0.14 -9.37
C TRP A 165 -12.01 -1.24 -8.61
N PHE A 166 -13.31 -1.08 -8.30
CA PHE A 166 -14.14 -2.21 -7.86
C PHE A 166 -14.44 -3.24 -8.97
N ASN A 167 -14.12 -2.93 -10.24
CA ASN A 167 -14.55 -3.76 -11.38
C ASN A 167 -13.49 -4.72 -11.94
N LEU A 168 -12.33 -4.91 -11.31
CA LEU A 168 -11.28 -5.82 -11.84
C LEU A 168 -11.02 -7.07 -10.98
N PHE A 169 -11.81 -7.26 -9.93
CA PHE A 169 -11.87 -8.54 -9.19
C PHE A 169 -13.32 -9.00 -8.93
N GLU A 170 -14.32 -8.41 -9.60
CA GLU A 170 -15.73 -8.86 -9.57
C GLU A 170 -16.08 -9.88 -10.67
N ASP A 171 -15.11 -10.41 -11.41
CA ASP A 171 -15.33 -11.56 -12.30
C ASP A 171 -14.85 -12.84 -11.60
N ASP A 172 -15.66 -13.35 -10.67
CA ASP A 172 -15.81 -14.78 -10.35
C ASP A 172 -16.93 -14.97 -9.28
N LEU A 173 -18.17 -14.61 -9.65
CA LEU A 173 -19.42 -15.14 -9.07
C LEU A 173 -20.41 -15.52 -10.17
#